data_AF-A0A537FJU3-F1
#
_entry.id   AF-A0A537FJU3-F1
#
_cell.length_a   1.000
_cell.length_b   1.000
_cell.length_c   1.000
_cell.angle_alpha   90.00
_cell.angle_beta   90.00
_cell.angle_gamma   90.00
#
_symmetry.space_group_name_H-M   'P 1'
#
loop_
_entity.id
_entity.type
_entity.pdbx_description
1 polymer ?
#
loop_
_entity_poly.entity_id
_entity_poly.type
_entity_poly.pdbx_seq_one_letter_code
_entity_poly.pdbx_strand_id
1 'polypeptide(L)'
;MSGDGEYHGLIVREGIRDPTVFQGMTVLGTKTGQNWTLIKIGIEPKAISRVIREVQSNLLSEKRVPYYAHFYRGEELIIVFPDRAFHVSPEEDSWKEAISYGESLGVPRAELDFRPCRFRDETF
;
A
#
# COMPACT_ATOMS: atom_id res chain seq x y z
N MET A 1 12.50 -2.88 24.68
CA MET A 1 11.53 -1.92 24.13
C MET A 1 11.98 -1.55 22.73
N SER A 2 11.25 -1.98 21.70
CA SER A 2 11.33 -1.45 20.32
C SER A 2 10.43 -2.30 19.41
N GLY A 3 9.12 -2.29 19.69
CA GLY A 3 8.10 -2.80 18.77
C GLY A 3 7.52 -1.70 17.86
N ASP A 4 7.82 -0.43 18.15
CA ASP A 4 7.23 0.73 17.50
C ASP A 4 8.07 1.18 16.30
N GLY A 5 8.28 0.27 15.35
CA GLY A 5 8.96 0.58 14.09
C GLY A 5 8.15 1.55 13.21
N GLU A 6 8.82 2.13 12.22
CA GLU A 6 8.16 2.89 11.16
C GLU A 6 7.13 2.02 10.41
N TYR A 7 6.12 2.66 9.83
CA TYR A 7 5.31 1.98 8.81
C TYR A 7 6.16 1.73 7.59
N HIS A 8 5.92 0.59 6.97
CA HIS A 8 6.52 0.23 5.70
C HIS A 8 5.42 0.14 4.65
N GLY A 9 5.75 0.46 3.41
CA GLY A 9 4.78 0.50 2.32
C GLY A 9 5.33 -0.01 1.03
N LEU A 10 4.44 -0.60 0.23
CA LEU A 10 4.71 -0.98 -1.14
C LEU A 10 3.75 -0.22 -2.06
N ILE A 11 4.32 0.53 -2.99
CA ILE A 11 3.59 1.35 -3.95
C ILE A 11 4.11 1.06 -5.35
N VAL A 12 3.22 0.77 -6.28
CA VAL A 12 3.53 0.71 -7.71
C VAL A 12 3.59 2.15 -8.25
N ARG A 13 4.77 2.61 -8.65
CA ARG A 13 5.03 3.99 -9.06
C ARG A 13 4.13 4.45 -10.19
N GLU A 14 3.86 3.59 -11.15
CA GLU A 14 3.01 3.86 -12.33
C GLU A 14 1.54 4.02 -11.96
N GLY A 15 1.15 3.64 -10.74
CA GLY A 15 -0.17 3.90 -10.18
C GLY A 15 -0.34 5.26 -9.54
N ILE A 16 0.72 6.07 -9.46
CA ILE A 16 0.72 7.38 -8.80
C ILE A 16 0.78 8.51 -9.83
N ARG A 17 -0.19 9.42 -9.79
CA ARG A 17 -0.29 10.58 -10.69
C ARG A 17 0.87 11.57 -10.48
N ASP A 18 1.07 12.04 -9.25
CA ASP A 18 2.15 12.97 -8.92
C ASP A 18 3.27 12.29 -8.09
N PRO A 19 4.49 12.12 -8.64
CA PRO A 19 5.63 11.59 -7.90
C PRO A 19 6.02 12.40 -6.65
N THR A 20 5.60 13.66 -6.52
CA THR A 20 5.90 14.44 -5.31
C THR A 20 5.27 13.83 -4.06
N VAL A 21 4.31 12.91 -4.19
CA VAL A 21 3.74 12.14 -3.07
C VAL A 21 4.81 11.44 -2.24
N PHE A 22 5.95 11.08 -2.83
CA PHE A 22 7.03 10.40 -2.12
C PHE A 22 7.92 11.36 -1.32
N GLN A 23 7.72 12.67 -1.43
CA GLN A 23 8.48 13.66 -0.66
C GLN A 23 8.12 13.55 0.84
N GLY A 24 9.13 13.41 1.68
CA GLY A 24 8.93 13.21 3.13
C GLY A 24 8.63 11.76 3.53
N MET A 25 8.75 10.82 2.59
CA MET A 25 8.87 9.38 2.87
C MET A 25 10.33 8.96 2.71
N THR A 26 10.74 7.93 3.45
CA THR A 26 12.07 7.33 3.27
C THR A 26 11.98 6.27 2.21
N VAL A 27 12.66 6.42 1.06
CA VAL A 27 12.74 5.33 0.07
C VAL A 27 13.73 4.29 0.57
N LEU A 28 13.25 3.10 0.89
CA LEU A 28 14.04 1.99 1.43
C LEU A 28 14.55 1.05 0.34
N GLY A 29 13.89 1.02 -0.81
CA GLY A 29 14.25 0.16 -1.92
C GLY A 29 13.38 0.39 -3.15
N THR A 30 13.86 -0.08 -4.28
CA THR A 30 13.12 -0.03 -5.55
C THR A 30 13.39 -1.29 -6.35
N LYS A 31 12.34 -1.87 -6.90
CA LYS A 31 12.43 -3.03 -7.80
C LYS A 31 11.71 -2.68 -9.09
N THR A 32 12.41 -2.85 -10.20
CA THR A 32 11.89 -2.51 -11.53
C THR A 32 11.65 -3.80 -12.29
N GLY A 33 10.43 -3.99 -12.79
CA GLY A 33 10.06 -5.01 -13.76
C GLY A 33 10.03 -4.43 -15.18
N GLN A 34 9.47 -5.17 -16.14
CA GLN A 34 9.39 -4.69 -17.53
C GLN A 34 8.54 -3.42 -17.69
N ASN A 35 7.41 -3.32 -16.99
CA ASN A 35 6.43 -2.23 -17.13
C ASN A 35 5.95 -1.67 -15.78
N TRP A 36 6.68 -1.93 -14.71
CA TRP A 36 6.30 -1.49 -13.37
C TRP A 36 7.52 -1.24 -12.50
N THR A 37 7.38 -0.33 -11.56
CA THR A 37 8.38 0.01 -10.55
C THR A 37 7.73 -0.06 -9.18
N LEU A 38 8.16 -1.01 -8.36
CA LEU A 38 7.71 -1.15 -6.99
C LEU A 38 8.67 -0.37 -6.08
N ILE A 39 8.13 0.59 -5.36
CA ILE A 39 8.87 1.41 -4.41
C ILE A 39 8.53 0.92 -3.00
N LYS A 40 9.57 0.59 -2.24
CA LYS A 40 9.48 0.32 -0.81
C LYS A 40 9.75 1.61 -0.06
N ILE A 41 8.83 1.98 0.83
CA ILE A 41 8.95 3.21 1.62
C ILE A 41 8.86 2.93 3.12
N GLY A 42 9.56 3.75 3.90
CA GLY A 42 9.45 3.90 5.34
C GLY A 42 8.73 5.21 5.67
N ILE A 43 7.84 5.16 6.66
CA ILE A 43 6.98 6.26 7.04
C ILE A 43 6.97 6.37 8.57
N GLU A 44 7.29 7.56 9.10
CA GLU A 44 7.17 7.83 10.52
C GLU A 44 5.70 7.66 10.98
N PRO A 45 5.42 7.02 12.14
CA PRO A 45 4.06 6.78 12.61
C PRO A 45 3.15 8.01 12.63
N LYS A 46 3.67 9.18 13.00
CA LYS A 46 2.91 10.45 13.03
C LYS A 46 2.48 10.94 11.64
N ALA A 47 3.11 10.45 10.57
CA ALA A 47 2.85 10.86 9.20
C ALA A 47 1.83 9.95 8.47
N ILE A 48 1.52 8.76 9.00
CA ILE A 48 0.73 7.74 8.28
C ILE A 48 -0.63 8.26 7.80
N SER A 49 -1.38 8.99 8.63
CA SER A 49 -2.68 9.51 8.24
C SER A 49 -2.59 10.55 7.13
N ARG A 50 -1.50 11.34 7.08
CA ARG A 50 -1.23 12.27 5.98
C ARG A 50 -0.90 11.49 4.71
N VAL A 51 0.02 10.53 4.81
CA VAL A 51 0.46 9.68 3.71
C VAL A 51 -0.71 8.93 3.08
N ILE A 52 -1.61 8.33 3.87
CA ILE A 52 -2.80 7.65 3.36
C ILE A 52 -3.62 8.60 2.47
N ARG A 53 -3.90 9.83 2.93
CA ARG A 53 -4.67 10.82 2.15
C ARG A 53 -3.95 11.27 0.89
N GLU A 54 -2.64 11.50 0.97
CA GLU A 54 -1.81 11.92 -0.15
C GLU A 54 -1.74 10.83 -1.23
N VAL A 55 -1.50 9.58 -0.83
CA VAL A 55 -1.49 8.41 -1.73
C VAL A 55 -2.88 8.18 -2.31
N GLN A 56 -3.91 8.16 -1.47
CA GLN A 56 -5.29 7.94 -1.90
C GLN A 56 -5.73 8.92 -2.99
N SER A 57 -5.45 10.22 -2.83
CA SER A 57 -5.81 11.25 -3.84
C SER A 57 -4.96 11.20 -5.11
N ASN A 58 -3.82 10.50 -5.09
CA ASN A 58 -2.90 10.36 -6.21
C ASN A 58 -2.99 9.02 -6.94
N LEU A 59 -3.67 8.02 -6.37
CA LEU A 59 -3.87 6.74 -7.03
C LEU A 59 -4.68 6.92 -8.31
N LEU A 60 -4.16 6.40 -9.40
CA LEU A 60 -4.84 6.43 -10.70
C LEU A 60 -6.03 5.47 -10.68
N SER A 61 -7.22 6.04 -10.86
CA SER A 61 -8.50 5.32 -10.99
C SER A 61 -9.05 5.31 -12.43
N GLU A 62 -8.43 6.06 -13.34
CA GLU A 62 -8.87 6.20 -14.75
C GLU A 62 -8.54 4.98 -15.62
N LYS A 63 -7.76 4.02 -15.09
CA LYS A 63 -7.53 2.74 -15.75
C LYS A 63 -8.71 1.81 -15.48
N ARG A 64 -8.98 0.85 -16.39
CA ARG A 64 -10.06 -0.15 -16.24
C ARG A 64 -10.03 -0.89 -14.90
N VAL A 65 -8.85 -0.99 -14.29
CA VAL A 65 -8.62 -1.54 -12.96
C VAL A 65 -7.81 -0.50 -12.18
N PRO A 66 -8.26 -0.06 -11.00
CA PRO A 66 -7.55 0.95 -10.22
C PRO A 66 -6.31 0.35 -9.56
N TYR A 67 -5.31 1.20 -9.35
CA TYR A 67 -4.19 0.86 -8.47
C TYR A 67 -4.59 1.01 -7.01
N TYR A 68 -3.89 0.27 -6.15
CA TYR A 68 -3.95 0.42 -4.69
C TYR A 68 -2.52 0.36 -4.12
N ALA A 69 -2.38 0.79 -2.87
CA ALA A 69 -1.17 0.67 -2.09
C ALA A 69 -1.48 -0.09 -0.80
N HIS A 70 -0.45 -0.65 -0.16
CA HIS A 70 -0.59 -1.14 1.19
C HIS A 70 0.58 -0.74 2.08
N PHE A 71 0.27 -0.48 3.36
CA PHE A 71 1.20 -0.13 4.41
C PHE A 71 1.08 -1.09 5.57
N TYR A 72 2.15 -1.41 6.27
CA TYR A 72 2.11 -2.30 7.42
C TYR A 72 3.07 -1.88 8.53
N ARG A 73 2.68 -2.18 9.76
CA ARG A 73 3.47 -1.97 10.97
C ARG A 73 3.02 -2.94 12.06
N GLY A 74 3.90 -3.85 12.45
CA GLY A 74 3.58 -4.86 13.46
C GLY A 74 2.42 -5.75 13.01
N GLU A 75 1.28 -5.61 13.68
CA GLU A 75 0.03 -6.35 13.42
C GLU A 75 -1.06 -5.48 12.77
N GLU A 76 -0.68 -4.34 12.20
CA GLU A 76 -1.56 -3.49 11.41
C GLU A 76 -1.15 -3.55 9.94
N LEU A 77 -2.14 -3.79 9.07
CA LEU A 77 -2.07 -3.66 7.62
C LEU A 77 -3.11 -2.62 7.18
N ILE A 78 -2.71 -1.69 6.33
CA ILE A 78 -3.54 -0.62 5.82
C ILE A 78 -3.56 -0.75 4.31
N ILE A 79 -4.73 -1.01 3.74
CA ILE A 79 -4.94 -1.16 2.30
C ILE A 79 -5.62 0.11 1.80
N VAL A 80 -5.03 0.79 0.82
CA VAL A 80 -5.48 2.10 0.35
C VAL A 80 -5.86 2.02 -1.13
N PHE A 81 -7.16 2.16 -1.39
CA PHE A 81 -7.74 2.37 -2.71
C PHE A 81 -8.07 3.86 -2.91
N PRO A 82 -8.38 4.33 -4.13
CA PRO A 82 -8.65 5.75 -4.41
C PRO A 82 -9.75 6.40 -3.55
N ASP A 83 -10.82 5.69 -3.22
CA ASP A 83 -11.95 6.26 -2.45
C ASP A 83 -12.04 5.71 -1.02
N ARG A 84 -11.23 4.71 -0.67
CA ARG A 84 -11.37 4.01 0.63
C ARG A 84 -10.06 3.41 1.12
N ALA A 85 -9.82 3.54 2.41
CA ALA A 85 -8.76 2.82 3.11
C ALA A 85 -9.36 1.82 4.12
N PHE A 86 -8.70 0.69 4.30
CA PHE A 86 -9.06 -0.37 5.24
C PHE A 86 -7.91 -0.60 6.21
N HIS A 87 -8.21 -0.60 7.51
CA HIS A 87 -7.26 -1.00 8.56
C HIS A 87 -7.63 -2.41 9.02
N VAL A 88 -6.73 -3.35 8.81
CA VAL A 88 -6.94 -4.78 9.02
C VAL A 88 -5.72 -5.39 9.72
N SER A 89 -5.80 -6.66 10.11
CA SER A 89 -4.63 -7.39 10.63
C SER A 89 -3.91 -8.12 9.50
N PRO A 90 -2.72 -8.70 9.72
CA PRO A 90 -2.06 -9.58 8.76
C PRO A 90 -2.80 -10.90 8.50
N GLU A 91 -3.87 -11.19 9.25
CA GLU A 91 -4.67 -12.41 9.07
C GLU A 91 -5.66 -12.21 7.92
N GLU A 92 -5.66 -13.14 6.95
CA GLU A 92 -6.46 -13.03 5.71
C GLU A 92 -7.96 -12.90 5.96
N ASP A 93 -8.46 -13.45 7.07
CA ASP A 93 -9.86 -13.35 7.46
C ASP A 93 -10.32 -11.89 7.68
N SER A 94 -9.40 -11.00 8.07
CA SER A 94 -9.68 -9.58 8.25
C SER A 94 -9.76 -8.82 6.92
N TRP A 95 -9.31 -9.41 5.82
CA TRP A 95 -9.20 -8.74 4.51
C TRP A 95 -10.49 -8.80 3.69
N LYS A 96 -11.49 -9.59 4.12
CA LYS A 96 -12.71 -9.89 3.36
C LYS A 96 -13.39 -8.63 2.79
N GLU A 97 -13.46 -7.57 3.57
CA GLU A 97 -14.08 -6.32 3.13
C GLU A 97 -13.22 -5.59 2.08
N ALA A 98 -11.91 -5.52 2.29
CA ALA A 98 -10.97 -4.91 1.34
C ALA A 98 -10.91 -5.69 0.02
N ILE A 99 -10.97 -7.03 0.08
CA ILE A 99 -11.06 -7.92 -1.08
C ILE A 99 -12.35 -7.64 -1.86
N SER A 100 -13.50 -7.70 -1.17
CA SER A 100 -14.80 -7.49 -1.82
C SER A 100 -14.87 -6.11 -2.48
N TYR A 101 -14.29 -5.10 -1.84
CA TYR A 101 -14.20 -3.76 -2.39
C TYR A 101 -13.29 -3.71 -3.63
N GLY A 102 -12.09 -4.29 -3.58
CA GLY A 102 -11.19 -4.38 -4.73
C GLY A 102 -11.83 -5.12 -5.93
N GLU A 103 -12.52 -6.23 -5.68
CA GLU A 103 -13.25 -6.98 -6.71
C GLU A 103 -14.38 -6.14 -7.32
N SER A 104 -15.10 -5.36 -6.50
CA SER A 104 -16.15 -4.44 -6.98
C SER A 104 -15.62 -3.35 -7.91
N LEU A 105 -14.33 -3.01 -7.77
CA LEU A 105 -13.60 -2.09 -8.63
C LEU A 105 -12.97 -2.78 -9.86
N GLY A 106 -13.15 -4.11 -10.00
CA GLY A 106 -12.61 -4.89 -11.11
C GLY A 106 -11.17 -5.38 -10.92
N VAL A 107 -10.58 -5.23 -9.72
CA VAL A 107 -9.25 -5.78 -9.41
C VAL A 107 -9.33 -7.31 -9.38
N PRO A 108 -8.47 -8.04 -10.12
CA PRO A 108 -8.45 -9.50 -10.08
C PRO A 108 -8.20 -10.01 -8.66
N ARG A 109 -8.95 -11.03 -8.21
CA ARG A 109 -8.80 -11.64 -6.88
C ARG A 109 -7.36 -12.04 -6.54
N ALA A 110 -6.62 -12.50 -7.55
CA ALA A 110 -5.23 -12.93 -7.43
C ALA A 110 -4.25 -11.79 -7.11
N GLU A 111 -4.62 -10.53 -7.41
CA GLU A 111 -3.84 -9.35 -7.03
C GLU A 111 -4.19 -8.89 -5.61
N LEU A 112 -5.34 -9.28 -5.06
CA LEU A 112 -5.82 -8.91 -3.72
C LEU A 112 -5.30 -9.86 -2.62
N ASP A 113 -4.04 -10.31 -2.74
CA ASP A 113 -3.38 -11.15 -1.74
C ASP A 113 -2.68 -10.35 -0.63
N PHE A 114 -2.59 -9.01 -0.80
CA PHE A 114 -2.02 -8.02 0.13
C PHE A 114 -0.69 -8.42 0.80
N ARG A 115 0.11 -9.24 0.11
CA ARG A 115 1.40 -9.71 0.60
C ARG A 115 2.53 -8.92 -0.07
N PRO A 116 3.63 -8.65 0.65
CA PRO A 116 3.84 -8.87 2.08
C PRO A 116 2.98 -7.96 2.97
N CYS A 117 2.52 -8.48 4.11
CA CYS A 117 1.69 -7.73 5.08
C CYS A 117 2.43 -7.44 6.41
N ARG A 118 3.72 -7.81 6.50
CA ARG A 118 4.64 -7.42 7.57
C ARG A 118 6.03 -7.18 6.99
N PHE A 119 6.81 -6.29 7.61
CA PHE A 119 8.18 -6.00 7.18
C PHE A 119 9.09 -7.25 7.18
N ARG A 120 8.88 -8.15 8.14
CA ARG A 120 9.65 -9.41 8.25
C ARG A 120 9.36 -10.42 7.13
N ASP A 121 8.21 -10.27 6.48
CA ASP A 121 7.77 -11.17 5.40
C ASP A 121 8.31 -10.70 4.03
N GLU A 122 8.96 -9.53 4.00
CA GLU A 122 9.56 -9.00 2.80
C GLU A 122 10.82 -9.79 2.40
N THR A 123 10.83 -10.33 1.19
CA THR A 123 11.97 -11.06 0.59
C THR A 123 12.75 -10.22 -0.42
N PHE A 124 12.66 -8.89 -0.28
CA PHE A 124 13.15 -7.91 -1.26
C PHE A 124 14.64 -8.03 -1.55
#